data_AF-A0A9W4E686-F1
#
_entry.id   AF-A0A9W4E686-F1
#
_cell.length_a   1.000
_cell.length_b   1.000
_cell.length_c   1.000
_cell.angle_alpha   90.00
_cell.angle_beta   90.00
_cell.angle_gamma   90.00
#
_symmetry.space_group_name_H-M   'P 1'
#
loop_
_entity.id
_entity.type
_entity.pdbx_description
1 polymer ?
#
loop_
_entity_poly.entity_id
_entity_poly.type
_entity_poly.pdbx_seq_one_letter_code
_entity_poly.pdbx_strand_id
1 'polypeptide(L)'
;MSIAVPASRGRVPAVVAEQFAAARGRRVSAFVTRTSRGIGQRCPWELVSIGGHTDSERGAVAWIIAEALMRQRCGKVTHAFDSWRTATLGGAPLNGQLRQLVTAFAEPVFKPQTDPAAKPHHGVPGHVGEWLWYLLALESPDTAARAREYLTPPKDNVNDSGGDGLVIYRSRSGTGPELLFRLWEMKKYTGKDDSVTDTVRGAWDQLSESGINYVISQIAWADREVSGDVGTFVSELADLWLEGHPSSGAGVSVATNASAAPKQRAFTTSHERIPHLRHDGQLEGLIVAIDDFPDFARQVQELVWTAL
;
A
#
# COMPACT_ATOMS: atom_id res chain seq x y z
N MET A 1 -11.89 -15.65 24.71
CA MET A 1 -11.50 -16.73 23.79
C MET A 1 -10.20 -16.28 23.12
N SER A 2 -9.09 -16.99 23.36
CA SER A 2 -7.79 -16.61 22.79
C SER A 2 -7.76 -17.00 21.32
N ILE A 3 -7.63 -16.04 20.41
CA ILE A 3 -7.50 -16.31 18.98
C ILE A 3 -6.01 -16.51 18.71
N ALA A 4 -5.60 -17.75 18.42
CA ALA A 4 -4.21 -18.05 18.09
C ALA A 4 -3.97 -17.88 16.58
N VAL A 5 -3.13 -16.91 16.19
CA VAL A 5 -2.60 -16.82 14.83
C VAL A 5 -1.50 -17.89 14.68
N PRO A 6 -1.53 -18.76 13.65
CA PRO A 6 -0.43 -19.67 13.38
C PRO A 6 0.87 -18.89 13.15
N ALA A 7 1.94 -19.21 13.88
CA ALA A 7 3.18 -18.44 13.86
C ALA A 7 3.86 -18.43 12.49
N SER A 8 4.33 -17.26 12.08
CA SER A 8 5.15 -17.00 10.90
C SER A 8 6.55 -17.58 11.07
N ARG A 9 7.20 -17.91 9.94
CA ARG A 9 8.60 -18.36 9.98
C ARG A 9 9.49 -17.19 10.40
N GLY A 10 10.53 -17.47 11.19
CA GLY A 10 11.48 -16.44 11.61
C GLY A 10 10.88 -15.36 12.52
N ARG A 11 9.86 -15.73 13.34
CA ARG A 11 9.20 -14.78 14.24
C ARG A 11 10.20 -14.15 15.21
N VAL A 12 10.32 -12.83 15.15
CA VAL A 12 11.08 -12.02 16.11
C VAL A 12 10.14 -11.33 17.11
N PRO A 13 10.54 -11.12 18.37
CA PRO A 13 9.77 -10.33 19.33
C PRO A 13 9.54 -8.90 18.81
N ALA A 14 8.36 -8.32 19.09
CA ALA A 14 8.01 -6.99 18.61
C ALA A 14 9.00 -5.90 19.05
N VAL A 15 9.55 -6.02 20.26
CA VAL A 15 10.60 -5.10 20.76
C VAL A 15 11.88 -5.16 19.93
N VAL A 16 12.27 -6.34 19.44
CA VAL A 16 13.46 -6.50 18.59
C VAL A 16 13.17 -5.91 17.19
N ALA A 17 11.99 -6.20 16.64
CA ALA A 17 11.56 -5.62 15.37
C ALA A 17 11.52 -4.07 15.42
N GLU A 18 11.01 -3.50 16.52
CA GLU A 18 10.97 -2.05 16.72
C GLU A 18 12.38 -1.44 16.80
N GLN A 19 13.32 -2.08 17.49
CA GLN A 19 14.70 -1.62 17.58
C GLN A 19 15.38 -1.57 16.20
N PHE A 20 15.22 -2.62 15.40
CA PHE A 20 15.75 -2.65 14.03
C PHE A 20 15.06 -1.60 13.13
N ALA A 21 13.74 -1.44 13.25
CA ALA A 21 13.00 -0.39 12.54
C ALA A 21 13.52 1.00 12.93
N ALA A 22 13.69 1.27 14.23
CA ALA A 22 14.17 2.54 14.75
C ALA A 22 15.60 2.86 14.27
N ALA A 23 16.49 1.86 14.24
CA ALA A 23 17.85 2.00 13.72
C ALA A 23 17.90 2.42 12.23
N ARG A 24 16.80 2.21 11.50
CA ARG A 24 16.63 2.59 10.09
C ARG A 24 15.62 3.72 9.89
N GLY A 25 15.36 4.50 10.94
CA GLY A 25 14.47 5.67 10.88
C GLY A 25 12.98 5.35 10.76
N ARG A 26 12.58 4.10 11.04
CA ARG A 26 11.21 3.58 10.90
C ARG A 26 10.63 3.78 9.50
N ARG A 27 11.46 3.55 8.47
CA ARG A 27 11.09 3.70 7.06
C ARG A 27 11.23 2.38 6.31
N VAL A 28 10.21 1.99 5.56
CA VAL A 28 10.25 0.80 4.69
C VAL A 28 11.34 0.94 3.64
N SER A 29 11.47 2.11 3.03
CA SER A 29 12.46 2.47 2.01
C SER A 29 13.92 2.23 2.43
N ALA A 30 14.21 2.18 3.74
CA ALA A 30 15.55 1.87 4.26
C ALA A 30 15.89 0.36 4.23
N PHE A 31 14.92 -0.48 3.89
CA PHE A 31 15.01 -1.94 3.78
C PHE A 31 14.69 -2.43 2.35
N VAL A 32 14.72 -1.56 1.34
CA VAL A 32 14.39 -2.01 -0.02
C VAL A 32 15.48 -1.65 -0.99
N THR A 33 15.63 -2.50 -2.02
CA THR A 33 16.34 -2.11 -3.24
C THR A 33 15.30 -1.71 -4.28
N ARG A 34 15.50 -0.55 -4.92
CA ARG A 34 14.66 -0.08 -6.04
C ARG A 34 15.45 -0.19 -7.34
N THR A 35 14.80 -0.68 -8.38
CA THR A 35 15.39 -0.71 -9.74
C THR A 35 14.37 -0.19 -10.73
N SER A 36 14.72 0.89 -11.44
CA SER A 36 13.92 1.37 -12.56
C SER A 36 13.98 0.38 -13.72
N ARG A 37 12.82 0.09 -14.30
CA ARG A 37 12.61 -0.86 -15.40
C ARG A 37 11.70 -0.24 -16.44
N GLY A 38 11.63 -0.86 -17.61
CA GLY A 38 10.79 -0.38 -18.69
C GLY A 38 11.15 1.02 -19.21
N ILE A 39 12.44 1.38 -19.17
CA ILE A 39 12.94 2.61 -19.80
C ILE A 39 12.53 2.60 -21.28
N GLY A 40 11.88 3.68 -21.72
CA GLY A 40 11.35 3.82 -23.08
C GLY A 40 10.00 3.14 -23.34
N GLN A 41 9.39 2.48 -22.34
CA GLN A 41 8.01 2.01 -22.44
C GLN A 41 7.04 3.14 -22.14
N ARG A 42 5.80 3.07 -22.66
CA ARG A 42 4.73 4.01 -22.31
C ARG A 42 4.34 3.96 -20.83
N CYS A 43 4.52 2.80 -20.20
CA CYS A 43 4.32 2.59 -18.77
C CYS A 43 5.66 2.13 -18.16
N PRO A 44 6.58 3.06 -17.84
CA PRO A 44 7.77 2.73 -17.08
C PRO A 44 7.37 2.17 -15.71
N TRP A 45 8.22 1.33 -15.14
CA TRP A 45 7.89 0.69 -13.87
C TRP A 45 9.10 0.50 -12.97
N GLU A 46 8.85 0.37 -11.68
CA GLU A 46 9.89 0.06 -10.69
C GLU A 46 9.71 -1.36 -10.15
N LEU A 47 10.84 -2.04 -9.97
CA LEU A 47 10.92 -3.22 -9.12
C LEU A 47 11.46 -2.80 -7.76
N VAL A 48 10.66 -2.96 -6.72
CA VAL A 48 11.06 -2.82 -5.33
C VAL A 48 11.22 -4.22 -4.74
N SER A 49 12.41 -4.54 -4.25
CA SER A 49 12.71 -5.84 -3.67
C SER A 49 12.94 -5.72 -2.17
N ILE A 50 12.18 -6.54 -1.43
CA ILE A 50 12.26 -6.79 0.00
C ILE A 50 12.68 -8.25 0.16
N GLY A 51 13.95 -8.53 -0.16
CA GLY A 51 14.47 -9.89 -0.22
C GLY A 51 15.92 -10.00 0.24
N GLY A 52 16.31 -11.20 0.66
CA GLY A 52 17.62 -11.45 1.29
C GLY A 52 17.73 -10.88 2.70
N HIS A 53 16.61 -10.50 3.32
CA HIS A 53 16.58 -10.00 4.69
C HIS A 53 16.80 -11.11 5.70
N THR A 54 17.47 -10.75 6.78
CA THR A 54 17.43 -11.54 8.02
C THR A 54 16.01 -11.51 8.62
N ASP A 55 15.70 -12.47 9.49
CA ASP A 55 14.44 -12.50 10.24
C ASP A 55 14.15 -11.19 11.00
N SER A 56 15.20 -10.53 11.50
CA SER A 56 15.08 -9.24 12.21
C SER A 56 14.75 -8.08 11.28
N GLU A 57 15.37 -8.01 10.10
CA GLU A 57 15.06 -6.98 9.11
C GLU A 57 13.65 -7.18 8.53
N ARG A 58 13.27 -8.43 8.25
CA ARG A 58 11.90 -8.76 7.82
C ARG A 58 10.89 -8.39 8.90
N GLY A 59 11.16 -8.74 10.15
CA GLY A 59 10.35 -8.36 11.30
C GLY A 59 10.24 -6.84 11.47
N ALA A 60 11.31 -6.09 11.22
CA ALA A 60 11.30 -4.63 11.27
C ALA A 60 10.37 -4.02 10.22
N VAL A 61 10.40 -4.51 8.97
CA VAL A 61 9.44 -4.05 7.94
C VAL A 61 8.01 -4.40 8.34
N ALA A 62 7.78 -5.62 8.86
CA ALA A 62 6.46 -6.02 9.33
C ALA A 62 5.96 -5.13 10.49
N TRP A 63 6.86 -4.73 11.40
CA TRP A 63 6.57 -3.81 12.50
C TRP A 63 6.20 -2.41 11.99
N ILE A 64 6.97 -1.84 11.05
CA ILE A 64 6.68 -0.52 10.47
C ILE A 64 5.27 -0.50 9.87
N ILE A 65 4.89 -1.54 9.14
CA ILE A 65 3.54 -1.68 8.56
C ILE A 65 2.48 -1.81 9.67
N ALA A 66 2.66 -2.72 10.63
CA ALA A 66 1.70 -2.93 11.71
C ALA A 66 1.47 -1.67 12.54
N GLU A 67 2.54 -0.94 12.86
CA GLU A 67 2.50 0.30 13.63
C GLU A 67 1.82 1.44 12.86
N ALA A 68 2.18 1.65 11.59
CA ALA A 68 1.54 2.67 10.75
C ALA A 68 0.03 2.41 10.60
N LEU A 69 -0.33 1.14 10.43
CA LEU A 69 -1.70 0.68 10.29
C LEU A 69 -2.52 0.90 11.55
N MET A 70 -2.03 0.45 12.70
CA MET A 70 -2.75 0.64 13.97
C MET A 70 -2.85 2.12 14.33
N ARG A 71 -1.83 2.92 14.00
CA ARG A 71 -1.89 4.37 14.17
C ARG A 71 -3.00 4.99 13.33
N GLN A 72 -3.11 4.64 12.06
CA GLN A 72 -4.20 5.13 11.20
C GLN A 72 -5.55 4.71 11.76
N ARG A 73 -5.75 3.41 12.04
CA ARG A 73 -7.06 2.89 12.41
C ARG A 73 -7.57 3.41 13.74
N CYS A 74 -6.69 3.60 14.73
CA CYS A 74 -7.09 4.26 15.97
C CYS A 74 -7.39 5.75 15.75
N GLY A 75 -6.80 6.38 14.73
CA GLY A 75 -7.08 7.76 14.33
C GLY A 75 -6.98 8.74 15.51
N LYS A 76 -8.08 9.45 15.78
CA LYS A 76 -8.17 10.41 16.89
C LYS A 76 -8.28 9.75 18.28
N VAL A 77 -8.49 8.44 18.36
CA VAL A 77 -8.55 7.66 19.61
C VAL A 77 -7.13 7.25 20.02
N THR A 78 -6.27 8.24 20.27
CA THR A 78 -4.83 8.05 20.46
C THR A 78 -4.48 7.08 21.60
N HIS A 79 -5.24 7.11 22.70
CA HIS A 79 -5.03 6.20 23.84
C HIS A 79 -5.19 4.71 23.47
N ALA A 80 -6.00 4.38 22.45
CA ALA A 80 -6.13 3.00 21.98
C ALA A 80 -4.83 2.55 21.28
N PHE A 81 -4.25 3.41 20.44
CA PHE A 81 -2.96 3.14 19.78
C PHE A 81 -1.82 3.05 20.80
N ASP A 82 -1.72 4.00 21.72
CA ASP A 82 -0.64 4.02 22.73
C ASP A 82 -0.67 2.77 23.61
N SER A 83 -1.88 2.33 23.97
CA SER A 83 -2.10 1.09 24.73
C SER A 83 -1.71 -0.15 23.94
N TRP A 84 -2.14 -0.25 22.68
CA TRP A 84 -1.75 -1.34 21.78
C TRP A 84 -0.23 -1.43 21.63
N ARG A 85 0.43 -0.29 21.37
CA ARG A 85 1.87 -0.22 21.16
C ARG A 85 2.62 -0.62 22.42
N THR A 86 2.22 -0.09 23.58
CA THR A 86 2.83 -0.40 24.88
C THR A 86 2.70 -1.89 25.22
N ALA A 87 1.50 -2.46 25.07
CA ALA A 87 1.25 -3.88 25.33
C ALA A 87 2.06 -4.78 24.39
N THR A 88 2.11 -4.44 23.10
CA THR A 88 2.83 -5.21 22.09
C THR A 88 4.34 -5.23 22.35
N LEU A 89 4.93 -4.06 22.65
CA LEU A 89 6.36 -3.94 22.94
C LEU A 89 6.74 -4.49 24.31
N GLY A 90 5.85 -4.36 25.30
CA GLY A 90 6.05 -4.86 26.66
C GLY A 90 5.81 -6.37 26.81
N GLY A 91 5.24 -7.04 25.80
CA GLY A 91 4.92 -8.47 25.84
C GLY A 91 3.80 -8.83 26.83
N ALA A 92 3.00 -7.84 27.24
CA ALA A 92 1.91 -8.01 28.19
C ALA A 92 0.58 -7.68 27.49
N PRO A 93 -0.24 -8.69 27.13
CA PRO A 93 -1.50 -8.46 26.43
C PRO A 93 -2.48 -7.59 27.22
N LEU A 94 -3.30 -6.84 26.49
CA LEU A 94 -4.36 -6.02 27.05
C LEU A 94 -5.46 -6.89 27.68
N ASN A 95 -6.15 -6.32 28.67
CA ASN A 95 -7.29 -6.94 29.35
C ASN A 95 -8.49 -5.99 29.42
N GLY A 96 -9.64 -6.52 29.83
CA GLY A 96 -10.86 -5.74 30.09
C GLY A 96 -11.35 -4.90 28.89
N GLN A 97 -11.84 -3.71 29.21
CA GLN A 97 -12.40 -2.76 28.23
C GLN A 97 -11.37 -2.31 27.18
N LEU A 98 -10.10 -2.18 27.59
CA LEU A 98 -9.04 -1.72 26.70
C LEU A 98 -8.71 -2.76 25.62
N ARG A 99 -8.71 -4.05 25.99
CA ARG A 99 -8.62 -5.15 25.02
C ARG A 99 -9.77 -5.09 24.01
N GLN A 100 -11.01 -4.94 24.50
CA GLN A 100 -12.19 -4.87 23.64
C GLN A 100 -12.11 -3.70 22.64
N LEU A 101 -11.69 -2.52 23.10
CA LEU A 101 -11.52 -1.33 22.27
C LEU A 101 -10.47 -1.55 21.17
N VAL A 102 -9.28 -2.05 21.54
CA VAL A 102 -8.21 -2.29 20.56
C VAL A 102 -8.57 -3.44 19.60
N THR A 103 -9.27 -4.48 20.06
CA THR A 103 -9.80 -5.54 19.18
C THR A 103 -10.76 -4.97 18.13
N ALA A 104 -11.65 -4.04 18.50
CA ALA A 104 -12.60 -3.43 17.56
C ALA A 104 -11.89 -2.68 16.43
N PHE A 105 -10.76 -2.03 16.72
CA PHE A 105 -9.89 -1.46 15.69
C PHE A 105 -9.15 -2.54 14.90
N ALA A 106 -8.66 -3.61 15.53
CA ALA A 106 -7.85 -4.64 14.87
C ALA A 106 -8.66 -5.55 13.91
N GLU A 107 -9.88 -5.93 14.31
CA GLU A 107 -10.65 -7.02 13.72
C GLU A 107 -11.03 -6.87 12.24
N PRO A 108 -11.49 -5.70 11.73
CA PRO A 108 -12.07 -5.59 10.40
C PRO A 108 -11.22 -6.12 9.23
N VAL A 109 -9.89 -6.04 9.35
CA VAL A 109 -8.96 -6.45 8.29
C VAL A 109 -8.08 -7.63 8.69
N PHE A 110 -7.74 -7.72 9.98
CA PHE A 110 -6.72 -8.66 10.45
C PHE A 110 -7.28 -9.78 11.32
N LYS A 111 -8.61 -9.95 11.43
CA LYS A 111 -9.16 -11.09 12.17
C LYS A 111 -8.46 -12.40 11.77
N PRO A 112 -7.81 -13.10 12.70
CA PRO A 112 -7.14 -14.34 12.39
C PRO A 112 -8.19 -15.38 12.04
N GLN A 113 -7.84 -16.23 11.07
CA GLN A 113 -8.70 -17.35 10.74
C GLN A 113 -8.64 -18.37 11.88
N THR A 114 -9.76 -18.56 12.56
CA THR A 114 -9.88 -19.56 13.63
C THR A 114 -10.29 -20.94 13.11
N ASP A 115 -10.88 -20.99 11.92
CA ASP A 115 -11.30 -22.23 11.27
C ASP A 115 -10.22 -22.69 10.26
N PRO A 116 -9.53 -23.81 10.51
CA PRO A 116 -8.51 -24.34 9.61
C PRO A 116 -9.09 -24.87 8.28
N ALA A 117 -10.40 -25.12 8.20
CA ALA A 117 -11.08 -25.55 6.96
C ALA A 117 -11.60 -24.38 6.10
N ALA A 118 -11.65 -23.16 6.64
CA ALA A 118 -12.09 -22.00 5.88
C ALA A 118 -11.09 -21.64 4.77
N LYS A 119 -11.58 -21.05 3.68
CA LYS A 119 -10.70 -20.54 2.61
C LYS A 119 -9.76 -19.48 3.21
N PRO A 120 -8.44 -19.54 2.94
CA PRO A 120 -7.48 -18.57 3.47
C PRO A 120 -7.97 -17.14 3.26
N HIS A 121 -7.93 -16.31 4.30
CA HIS A 121 -8.27 -14.89 4.17
C HIS A 121 -7.38 -14.23 3.11
N HIS A 122 -7.93 -14.00 1.93
CA HIS A 122 -7.25 -13.26 0.87
C HIS A 122 -7.07 -11.78 1.25
N GLY A 123 -7.83 -11.23 2.20
CA GLY A 123 -7.80 -9.81 2.56
C GLY A 123 -6.44 -9.32 3.06
N VAL A 124 -5.82 -10.05 4.01
CA VAL A 124 -4.60 -9.59 4.71
C VAL A 124 -3.43 -9.31 3.75
N PRO A 125 -3.02 -10.22 2.85
CA PRO A 125 -1.94 -9.89 1.91
C PRO A 125 -2.30 -8.75 0.95
N GLY A 126 -3.57 -8.53 0.65
CA GLY A 126 -3.99 -7.42 -0.22
C GLY A 126 -3.71 -6.08 0.46
N HIS A 127 -4.20 -5.96 1.68
CA HIS A 127 -4.05 -4.76 2.46
C HIS A 127 -2.59 -4.49 2.87
N VAL A 128 -1.80 -5.53 3.16
CA VAL A 128 -0.34 -5.37 3.36
C VAL A 128 0.33 -4.83 2.09
N GLY A 129 -0.11 -5.26 0.90
CA GLY A 129 0.35 -4.72 -0.37
C GLY A 129 0.02 -3.24 -0.57
N GLU A 130 -1.20 -2.81 -0.19
CA GLU A 130 -1.62 -1.41 -0.20
C GLU A 130 -0.76 -0.56 0.75
N TRP A 131 -0.52 -1.04 1.97
CA TRP A 131 0.34 -0.35 2.94
C TRP A 131 1.79 -0.23 2.49
N LEU A 132 2.32 -1.26 1.84
CA LEU A 132 3.65 -1.20 1.25
C LEU A 132 3.72 -0.13 0.16
N TRP A 133 2.74 -0.07 -0.74
CA TRP A 133 2.67 1.00 -1.73
C TRP A 133 2.61 2.37 -1.06
N TYR A 134 1.72 2.55 -0.07
CA TYR A 134 1.52 3.83 0.59
C TYR A 134 2.78 4.31 1.31
N LEU A 135 3.42 3.45 2.10
CA LEU A 135 4.64 3.82 2.82
C LEU A 135 5.79 4.11 1.85
N LEU A 136 5.95 3.32 0.79
CA LEU A 136 6.96 3.60 -0.25
C LEU A 136 6.68 4.92 -0.97
N ALA A 137 5.41 5.23 -1.28
CA ALA A 137 5.00 6.48 -1.89
C ALA A 137 5.23 7.67 -0.94
N LEU A 138 4.88 7.52 0.34
CA LEU A 138 5.03 8.52 1.40
C LEU A 138 6.50 8.83 1.71
N GLU A 139 7.36 7.82 1.68
CA GLU A 139 8.77 7.94 1.99
C GLU A 139 9.63 8.32 0.77
N SER A 140 9.05 8.25 -0.44
CA SER A 140 9.75 8.68 -1.66
C SER A 140 10.07 10.17 -1.55
N PRO A 141 11.34 10.57 -1.75
CA PRO A 141 11.73 11.95 -1.66
C PRO A 141 11.16 12.76 -2.83
N ASP A 142 10.92 14.04 -2.59
CA ASP A 142 10.71 15.00 -3.66
C ASP A 142 11.91 14.99 -4.62
N THR A 143 11.63 15.25 -5.89
CA THR A 143 12.65 15.36 -6.93
C THR A 143 12.73 16.82 -7.41
N ALA A 144 13.77 17.13 -8.18
CA ALA A 144 13.84 18.42 -8.87
C ALA A 144 12.66 18.63 -9.85
N ALA A 145 12.06 17.55 -10.36
CA ALA A 145 10.96 17.61 -11.34
C ALA A 145 9.57 17.65 -10.71
N ARG A 146 9.38 17.11 -9.50
CA ARG A 146 8.08 17.05 -8.83
C ARG A 146 8.19 16.91 -7.32
N ALA A 147 7.21 17.44 -6.60
CA ALA A 147 7.02 17.26 -5.17
C ALA A 147 5.62 16.74 -4.87
N ARG A 148 5.46 15.98 -3.79
CA ARG A 148 4.16 15.43 -3.39
C ARG A 148 3.38 16.43 -2.54
N GLU A 149 2.19 16.79 -3.00
CA GLU A 149 1.26 17.69 -2.28
C GLU A 149 0.24 16.90 -1.45
N TYR A 150 -0.21 15.75 -1.97
CA TYR A 150 -1.20 14.92 -1.31
C TYR A 150 -1.03 13.43 -1.64
N LEU A 151 -1.38 12.58 -0.68
CA LEU A 151 -1.38 11.13 -0.80
C LEU A 151 -2.49 10.57 0.07
N THR A 152 -3.46 9.89 -0.53
CA THR A 152 -4.52 9.24 0.23
C THR A 152 -3.96 8.03 0.98
N PRO A 153 -4.22 7.90 2.30
CA PRO A 153 -3.89 6.68 3.04
C PRO A 153 -4.74 5.49 2.57
N PRO A 154 -4.31 4.23 2.81
CA PRO A 154 -5.12 3.05 2.50
C PRO A 154 -6.48 3.10 3.20
N LYS A 155 -7.51 2.47 2.63
CA LYS A 155 -8.88 2.50 3.19
C LYS A 155 -8.96 1.75 4.52
N ASP A 156 -9.88 2.18 5.40
CA ASP A 156 -10.08 1.54 6.70
C ASP A 156 -10.78 0.17 6.62
N ASN A 157 -11.59 -0.06 5.57
CA ASN A 157 -12.31 -1.30 5.32
C ASN A 157 -11.92 -1.92 3.97
N VAL A 158 -11.66 -3.24 3.97
CA VAL A 158 -11.33 -4.04 2.77
C VAL A 158 -12.49 -4.25 1.79
N ASN A 159 -13.71 -3.87 2.15
CA ASN A 159 -14.91 -4.04 1.34
C ASN A 159 -15.37 -2.74 0.64
N ASP A 160 -14.71 -1.61 0.90
CA ASP A 160 -15.11 -0.33 0.32
C ASP A 160 -14.67 -0.25 -1.14
N SER A 161 -15.63 -0.08 -2.05
CA SER A 161 -15.38 0.14 -3.48
C SER A 161 -14.73 1.51 -3.71
N GLY A 162 -13.95 1.64 -4.81
CA GLY A 162 -13.22 2.87 -5.16
C GLY A 162 -11.75 2.59 -5.46
N GLY A 163 -11.01 3.58 -5.93
CA GLY A 163 -9.57 3.41 -6.22
C GLY A 163 -8.77 3.16 -4.94
N ASP A 164 -7.70 2.39 -5.05
CA ASP A 164 -6.91 1.98 -3.89
C ASP A 164 -5.99 3.10 -3.38
N GLY A 165 -5.58 4.03 -4.24
CA GLY A 165 -4.82 5.21 -3.83
C GLY A 165 -4.88 6.38 -4.81
N LEU A 166 -4.62 7.58 -4.30
CA LEU A 166 -4.46 8.80 -5.09
C LEU A 166 -3.19 9.51 -4.62
N VAL A 167 -2.39 10.00 -5.57
CA VAL A 167 -1.27 10.91 -5.28
C VAL A 167 -1.43 12.17 -6.10
N ILE A 168 -1.24 13.33 -5.49
CA ILE A 168 -1.15 14.62 -6.19
C ILE A 168 0.27 15.14 -6.05
N TYR A 169 0.86 15.51 -7.18
CA TYR A 169 2.17 16.10 -7.28
C TYR A 169 2.07 17.53 -7.80
N ARG A 170 2.96 18.40 -7.30
CA ARG A 170 3.30 19.66 -7.94
C ARG A 170 4.51 19.46 -8.83
N SER A 171 4.36 19.82 -10.11
CA SER A 171 5.45 19.91 -11.06
C SER A 171 6.39 21.06 -10.70
N ARG A 172 7.68 20.79 -10.80
CA ARG A 172 8.76 21.78 -10.64
C ARG A 172 9.62 21.91 -11.90
N SER A 173 9.24 21.24 -12.99
CA SER A 173 9.98 21.25 -14.25
C SER A 173 9.87 22.58 -15.02
N GLY A 174 8.89 23.42 -14.67
CA GLY A 174 8.59 24.66 -15.40
C GLY A 174 7.96 24.45 -16.78
N THR A 175 7.69 23.19 -17.16
CA THR A 175 7.08 22.81 -18.44
C THR A 175 5.97 21.80 -18.20
N GLY A 176 4.79 22.04 -18.78
CA GLY A 176 3.61 21.18 -18.60
C GLY A 176 2.68 21.66 -17.47
N PRO A 177 1.76 20.81 -17.00
CA PRO A 177 0.81 21.17 -15.96
C PRO A 177 1.50 21.40 -14.61
N GLU A 178 0.96 22.35 -13.82
CA GLU A 178 1.46 22.65 -12.47
C GLU A 178 1.14 21.53 -11.48
N LEU A 179 -0.08 21.02 -11.50
CA LEU A 179 -0.53 19.91 -10.67
C LEU A 179 -0.82 18.69 -11.53
N LEU A 180 -0.44 17.52 -11.01
CA LEU A 180 -0.71 16.23 -11.61
C LEU A 180 -1.29 15.31 -10.55
N PHE A 181 -2.26 14.49 -10.90
CA PHE A 181 -2.68 13.39 -10.06
C PHE A 181 -2.39 12.05 -10.70
N ARG A 182 -2.24 11.03 -9.85
CA ARG A 182 -2.21 9.64 -10.28
C ARG A 182 -3.14 8.80 -9.42
N LEU A 183 -4.10 8.18 -10.07
CA LEU A 183 -4.94 7.15 -9.48
C LEU A 183 -4.19 5.81 -9.49
N TRP A 184 -4.19 5.08 -8.39
CA TRP A 184 -3.51 3.80 -8.27
C TRP A 184 -4.48 2.66 -7.97
N GLU A 185 -4.27 1.55 -8.68
CA GLU A 185 -4.88 0.25 -8.37
C GLU A 185 -3.80 -0.68 -7.80
N MET A 186 -4.09 -1.29 -6.66
CA MET A 186 -3.18 -2.16 -5.92
C MET A 186 -3.68 -3.60 -5.99
N LYS A 187 -2.80 -4.52 -6.37
CA LYS A 187 -3.07 -5.94 -6.35
C LYS A 187 -2.03 -6.71 -5.55
N LYS A 188 -2.41 -7.93 -5.19
CA LYS A 188 -1.51 -8.95 -4.67
C LYS A 188 -1.45 -10.13 -5.63
N TYR A 189 -0.32 -10.80 -5.65
CA TYR A 189 -0.16 -12.10 -6.28
C TYR A 189 0.59 -13.05 -5.35
N THR A 190 -0.05 -14.15 -4.96
CA THR A 190 0.53 -15.12 -4.00
C THR A 190 0.80 -16.50 -4.61
N GLY A 191 0.54 -16.67 -5.91
CA GLY A 191 0.64 -17.95 -6.62
C GLY A 191 -0.55 -18.87 -6.35
N LYS A 192 -1.17 -19.39 -7.41
CA LYS A 192 -1.95 -20.65 -7.51
C LYS A 192 -2.76 -20.73 -8.82
N ASP A 193 -3.41 -19.63 -9.22
CA ASP A 193 -4.38 -19.66 -10.33
C ASP A 193 -4.09 -18.70 -11.48
N ASP A 194 -3.33 -17.61 -11.24
CA ASP A 194 -3.00 -16.57 -12.23
C ASP A 194 -1.49 -16.39 -12.41
N SER A 195 -1.07 -15.43 -13.24
CA SER A 195 0.29 -14.88 -13.28
C SER A 195 0.32 -13.42 -12.81
N VAL A 196 1.52 -12.90 -12.47
CA VAL A 196 1.70 -11.46 -12.21
C VAL A 196 1.28 -10.64 -13.42
N THR A 197 1.51 -11.12 -14.64
CA THR A 197 1.08 -10.46 -15.88
C THR A 197 -0.44 -10.37 -15.98
N ASP A 198 -1.16 -11.46 -15.70
CA ASP A 198 -2.63 -11.47 -15.70
C ASP A 198 -3.18 -10.56 -14.60
N THR A 199 -2.52 -10.53 -13.44
CA THR A 199 -2.85 -9.62 -12.32
C THR A 199 -2.70 -8.15 -12.74
N VAL A 200 -1.59 -7.80 -13.38
CA VAL A 200 -1.36 -6.45 -13.92
C VAL A 200 -2.42 -6.12 -14.97
N ARG A 201 -2.69 -7.02 -15.91
CA ARG A 201 -3.73 -6.81 -16.94
C ARG A 201 -5.09 -6.54 -16.30
N GLY A 202 -5.52 -7.38 -15.37
CA GLY A 202 -6.80 -7.23 -14.69
C GLY A 202 -6.92 -5.91 -13.92
N ALA A 203 -5.83 -5.44 -13.30
CA ALA A 203 -5.82 -4.13 -12.64
C ALA A 203 -6.02 -2.96 -13.63
N TRP A 204 -5.37 -3.02 -14.79
CA TRP A 204 -5.57 -2.02 -15.84
C TRP A 204 -6.96 -2.08 -16.45
N ASP A 205 -7.52 -3.28 -16.65
CA ASP A 205 -8.91 -3.45 -17.11
C ASP A 205 -9.89 -2.81 -16.10
N GLN A 206 -9.67 -3.02 -14.79
CA GLN A 206 -10.49 -2.38 -13.74
C GLN A 206 -10.38 -0.85 -13.73
N LEU A 207 -9.18 -0.29 -13.89
CA LEU A 207 -9.00 1.15 -14.02
C LEU A 207 -9.68 1.72 -15.27
N SER A 208 -9.67 0.96 -16.37
CA SER A 208 -10.35 1.35 -17.61
C SER A 208 -11.87 1.39 -17.44
N GLU A 209 -12.42 0.36 -16.79
CA GLU A 209 -13.87 0.20 -16.61
C GLU A 209 -14.45 1.10 -15.51
N SER A 210 -13.73 1.25 -14.40
CA SER A 210 -14.24 1.89 -13.17
C SER A 210 -13.48 3.16 -12.76
N GLY A 211 -12.48 3.59 -13.53
CA GLY A 211 -11.57 4.68 -13.16
C GLY A 211 -12.26 5.98 -12.78
N ILE A 212 -13.31 6.39 -13.48
CA ILE A 212 -14.06 7.60 -13.12
C ILE A 212 -14.75 7.50 -11.76
N ASN A 213 -15.35 6.33 -11.45
CA ASN A 213 -15.97 6.10 -10.14
C ASN A 213 -14.90 6.12 -9.03
N TYR A 214 -13.71 5.61 -9.34
CA TYR A 214 -12.59 5.62 -8.42
C TYR A 214 -12.09 7.05 -8.16
N VAL A 215 -11.94 7.87 -9.19
CA VAL A 215 -11.62 9.31 -9.05
C VAL A 215 -12.67 10.01 -8.19
N ILE A 216 -13.96 9.82 -8.46
CA ILE A 216 -15.04 10.43 -7.67
C ILE A 216 -14.96 10.02 -6.19
N SER A 217 -14.71 8.73 -5.90
CA SER A 217 -14.54 8.27 -4.52
C SER A 217 -13.35 8.96 -3.83
N GLN A 218 -12.27 9.23 -4.56
CA GLN A 218 -11.07 9.88 -4.03
C GLN A 218 -11.28 11.38 -3.82
N ILE A 219 -12.03 12.07 -4.70
CA ILE A 219 -12.43 13.47 -4.55
C ILE A 219 -13.15 13.68 -3.21
N ALA A 220 -14.12 12.82 -2.89
CA ALA A 220 -14.92 12.93 -1.66
C ALA A 220 -14.09 12.91 -0.37
N TRP A 221 -12.91 12.28 -0.42
CA TRP A 221 -11.94 12.27 0.68
C TRP A 221 -10.97 13.44 0.61
N ALA A 222 -10.34 13.66 -0.55
CA ALA A 222 -9.33 14.70 -0.72
C ALA A 222 -9.88 16.10 -0.44
N ASP A 223 -11.12 16.40 -0.86
CA ASP A 223 -11.79 17.69 -0.64
C ASP A 223 -11.89 18.07 0.86
N ARG A 224 -11.81 17.09 1.77
CA ARG A 224 -11.82 17.31 3.23
C ARG A 224 -10.44 17.59 3.82
N GLU A 225 -9.38 17.22 3.10
CA GLU A 225 -8.00 17.18 3.61
C GLU A 225 -7.08 18.23 2.96
N VAL A 226 -7.42 18.72 1.76
CA VAL A 226 -6.66 19.75 1.05
C VAL A 226 -7.42 21.06 0.93
N SER A 227 -6.70 22.17 0.78
CA SER A 227 -7.27 23.51 0.58
C SER A 227 -6.43 24.31 -0.42
N GLY A 228 -6.84 25.52 -0.76
CA GLY A 228 -6.13 26.36 -1.71
C GLY A 228 -6.20 25.82 -3.14
N ASP A 229 -5.12 26.01 -3.91
CA ASP A 229 -5.02 25.59 -5.31
C ASP A 229 -5.11 24.06 -5.48
N VAL A 230 -4.55 23.28 -4.55
CA VAL A 230 -4.69 21.81 -4.53
C VAL A 230 -6.15 21.41 -4.33
N GLY A 231 -6.89 22.11 -3.47
CA GLY A 231 -8.33 21.90 -3.28
C GLY A 231 -9.14 22.21 -4.55
N THR A 232 -8.84 23.32 -5.23
CA THR A 232 -9.44 23.64 -6.53
C THR A 232 -9.14 22.54 -7.56
N PHE A 233 -7.89 22.09 -7.64
CA PHE A 233 -7.51 21.00 -8.55
C PHE A 233 -8.23 19.67 -8.23
N VAL A 234 -8.50 19.37 -6.96
CA VAL A 234 -9.28 18.20 -6.56
C VAL A 234 -10.70 18.24 -7.16
N SER A 235 -11.31 19.42 -7.28
CA SER A 235 -12.63 19.55 -7.89
C SER A 235 -12.65 19.26 -9.41
N GLU A 236 -11.49 19.30 -10.07
CA GLU A 236 -11.34 19.12 -11.51
C GLU A 236 -10.94 17.68 -11.91
N LEU A 237 -10.56 16.81 -10.96
CA LEU A 237 -9.94 15.50 -11.28
C LEU A 237 -10.82 14.61 -12.16
N ALA A 238 -12.14 14.67 -11.99
CA ALA A 238 -13.08 13.88 -12.77
C ALA A 238 -13.05 14.25 -14.26
N ASP A 239 -13.06 15.55 -14.56
CA ASP A 239 -13.00 16.05 -15.94
C ASP A 239 -11.62 15.77 -16.55
N LEU A 240 -10.55 16.05 -15.79
CA LEU A 240 -9.17 15.76 -16.20
C LEU A 240 -8.93 14.29 -16.52
N TRP A 241 -9.58 13.37 -15.79
CA TRP A 241 -9.56 11.94 -16.08
C TRP A 241 -10.26 11.62 -17.41
N LEU A 242 -11.51 12.06 -17.57
CA LEU A 242 -12.34 11.76 -18.75
C LEU A 242 -11.71 12.31 -20.04
N GLU A 243 -11.06 13.46 -19.97
CA GLU A 243 -10.36 14.08 -21.10
C GLU A 243 -8.98 13.46 -21.38
N GLY A 244 -8.45 12.66 -20.45
CA GLY A 244 -7.08 12.18 -20.48
C GLY A 244 -6.04 13.30 -20.44
N HIS A 245 -6.37 14.41 -19.77
CA HIS A 245 -5.56 15.62 -19.68
C HIS A 245 -4.11 15.31 -19.22
N PRO A 246 -3.06 16.02 -19.66
CA PRO A 246 -1.69 15.79 -19.20
C PRO A 246 -1.47 15.81 -17.67
N SER A 247 -2.42 16.38 -16.91
CA SER A 247 -2.45 16.36 -15.44
C SER A 247 -2.99 15.07 -14.82
N SER A 248 -3.69 14.24 -15.59
CA SER A 248 -4.24 12.97 -15.10
C SER A 248 -3.30 11.82 -15.41
N GLY A 249 -3.29 10.83 -14.53
CA GLY A 249 -2.43 9.66 -14.67
C GLY A 249 -3.00 8.48 -13.92
N ALA A 250 -2.48 7.30 -14.25
CA ALA A 250 -2.86 6.05 -13.64
C ALA A 250 -1.63 5.21 -13.30
N GLY A 251 -1.72 4.41 -12.25
CA GLY A 251 -0.68 3.50 -11.85
C GLY A 251 -1.22 2.16 -11.38
N VAL A 252 -0.44 1.11 -11.57
CA VAL A 252 -0.76 -0.22 -11.03
C VAL A 252 0.41 -0.70 -10.18
N SER A 253 0.11 -1.09 -8.95
CA SER A 253 1.06 -1.71 -8.04
C SER A 253 0.69 -3.17 -7.80
N VAL A 254 1.68 -4.07 -7.82
CA VAL A 254 1.48 -5.49 -7.49
C VAL A 254 2.49 -5.93 -6.42
N ALA A 255 1.99 -6.30 -5.25
CA ALA A 255 2.79 -6.98 -4.23
C ALA A 255 2.80 -8.49 -4.50
N THR A 256 3.98 -9.11 -4.52
CA THR A 256 4.15 -10.49 -4.96
C THR A 256 5.31 -11.20 -4.28
N ASN A 257 5.34 -12.52 -4.37
CA ASN A 257 6.51 -13.31 -4.00
C ASN A 257 7.71 -12.92 -4.88
N ALA A 258 8.90 -12.81 -4.28
CA ALA A 258 10.13 -12.49 -4.99
C ALA A 258 10.43 -13.47 -6.13
N SER A 259 10.13 -14.76 -5.93
CA SER A 259 10.25 -15.81 -6.95
C SER A 259 9.33 -15.63 -8.16
N ALA A 260 8.22 -14.90 -8.00
CA ALA A 260 7.24 -14.62 -9.05
C ALA A 260 7.44 -13.23 -9.70
N ALA A 261 8.40 -12.43 -9.22
CA ALA A 261 8.65 -11.10 -9.74
C ALA A 261 9.09 -11.15 -11.22
N PRO A 262 8.55 -10.28 -12.09
CA PRO A 262 8.97 -10.22 -13.49
C PRO A 262 10.46 -9.84 -13.60
N LYS A 263 11.24 -10.62 -14.36
CA LYS A 263 12.69 -10.41 -14.48
C LYS A 263 13.05 -9.24 -15.40
N GLN A 264 12.27 -9.01 -16.46
CA GLN A 264 12.62 -8.04 -17.51
C GLN A 264 11.42 -7.28 -18.08
N ARG A 265 10.28 -7.94 -18.30
CA ARG A 265 9.11 -7.33 -18.95
C ARG A 265 7.89 -7.41 -18.04
N ALA A 266 7.25 -6.26 -17.82
CA ALA A 266 5.96 -6.06 -17.20
C ALA A 266 5.38 -4.74 -17.74
N PHE A 267 4.07 -4.52 -17.63
CA PHE A 267 3.39 -3.28 -18.02
C PHE A 267 3.50 -2.87 -19.51
N THR A 268 4.00 -3.75 -20.38
CA THR A 268 4.31 -3.41 -21.78
C THR A 268 3.07 -3.01 -22.59
N THR A 269 1.90 -3.54 -22.23
CA THR A 269 0.61 -3.30 -22.91
C THR A 269 -0.37 -2.48 -22.08
N SER A 270 0.07 -1.88 -20.96
CA SER A 270 -0.81 -1.08 -20.08
C SER A 270 -1.50 0.07 -20.82
N HIS A 271 -0.78 0.74 -21.71
CA HIS A 271 -1.29 1.83 -22.53
C HIS A 271 -2.41 1.44 -23.50
N GLU A 272 -2.50 0.15 -23.88
CA GLU A 272 -3.58 -0.35 -24.74
C GLU A 272 -4.90 -0.48 -23.96
N ARG A 273 -4.82 -0.62 -22.63
CA ARG A 273 -5.99 -0.81 -21.75
C ARG A 273 -6.63 0.50 -21.32
N ILE A 274 -5.85 1.58 -21.27
CA ILE A 274 -6.33 2.91 -20.89
C ILE A 274 -5.99 3.94 -21.97
N PRO A 275 -6.54 3.79 -23.20
CA PRO A 275 -6.04 4.49 -24.38
C PRO A 275 -6.24 6.02 -24.38
N HIS A 276 -7.07 6.56 -23.48
CA HIS A 276 -7.27 8.00 -23.34
C HIS A 276 -6.09 8.68 -22.62
N LEU A 277 -5.34 7.96 -21.77
CA LEU A 277 -4.11 8.46 -21.14
C LEU A 277 -2.92 8.26 -22.08
N ARG A 278 -2.75 9.21 -23.01
CA ARG A 278 -1.82 9.12 -24.14
C ARG A 278 -0.52 9.90 -24.01
N HIS A 279 -0.41 10.77 -23.01
CA HIS A 279 0.72 11.65 -22.77
C HIS A 279 1.83 10.94 -22.00
N ASP A 280 3.08 11.36 -22.23
CA ASP A 280 4.24 10.80 -21.56
C ASP A 280 4.15 11.04 -20.04
N GLY A 281 4.48 10.00 -19.25
CA GLY A 281 4.48 10.08 -17.80
C GLY A 281 3.12 9.88 -17.11
N GLN A 282 2.03 9.70 -17.87
CA GLN A 282 0.71 9.44 -17.27
C GLN A 282 0.61 8.05 -16.65
N LEU A 283 1.35 7.06 -17.16
CA LEU A 283 1.29 5.67 -16.70
C LEU A 283 2.53 5.29 -15.89
N GLU A 284 2.33 4.66 -14.74
CA GLU A 284 3.43 4.09 -13.94
C GLU A 284 3.09 2.67 -13.44
N GLY A 285 4.11 1.81 -13.38
CA GLY A 285 4.00 0.49 -12.77
C GLY A 285 4.86 0.34 -11.51
N LEU A 286 4.41 -0.45 -10.55
CA LEU A 286 5.20 -0.83 -9.38
C LEU A 286 5.04 -2.33 -9.13
N ILE A 287 6.15 -3.04 -8.98
CA ILE A 287 6.16 -4.40 -8.43
C ILE A 287 6.89 -4.37 -7.09
N VAL A 288 6.22 -4.83 -6.03
CA VAL A 288 6.84 -5.03 -4.72
C VAL A 288 7.06 -6.52 -4.50
N ALA A 289 8.30 -6.97 -4.65
CA ALA A 289 8.73 -8.35 -4.57
C ALA A 289 9.25 -8.67 -3.17
N ILE A 290 8.61 -9.62 -2.48
CA ILE A 290 8.86 -9.94 -1.06
C ILE A 290 9.16 -11.44 -0.92
N ASP A 291 10.16 -11.79 -0.11
CA ASP A 291 10.42 -13.19 0.23
C ASP A 291 9.27 -13.77 1.06
N ASP A 292 8.61 -14.79 0.50
CA ASP A 292 7.39 -15.42 1.04
C ASP A 292 6.34 -14.38 1.47
N PHE A 293 5.74 -13.72 0.50
CA PHE A 293 4.78 -12.65 0.72
C PHE A 293 3.57 -13.08 1.58
N PRO A 294 2.96 -14.26 1.39
CA PRO A 294 1.89 -14.73 2.27
C PRO A 294 2.34 -14.88 3.73
N ASP A 295 3.53 -15.41 3.97
CA ASP A 295 4.08 -15.51 5.33
C ASP A 295 4.42 -14.13 5.90
N PHE A 296 4.86 -13.20 5.07
CA PHE A 296 5.20 -11.84 5.51
C PHE A 296 3.95 -11.09 5.95
N ALA A 297 2.88 -11.18 5.15
CA ALA A 297 1.59 -10.60 5.51
C ALA A 297 1.02 -11.21 6.80
N ARG A 298 1.26 -12.51 7.04
CA ARG A 298 0.90 -13.17 8.31
C ARG A 298 1.72 -12.64 9.49
N GLN A 299 3.01 -12.37 9.29
CA GLN A 299 3.84 -11.74 10.33
C GLN A 299 3.33 -10.35 10.71
N VAL A 300 2.88 -9.53 9.74
CA VAL A 300 2.21 -8.25 10.01
C VAL A 300 0.95 -8.46 10.86
N GLN A 301 0.11 -9.44 10.48
CA GLN A 301 -1.09 -9.80 11.25
C GLN A 301 -0.72 -10.20 12.69
N GLU A 302 0.28 -11.05 12.89
CA GLU A 302 0.72 -11.47 14.23
C GLU A 302 1.13 -10.29 15.11
N LEU A 303 1.85 -9.31 14.54
CA LEU A 303 2.26 -8.12 15.28
C LEU A 303 1.06 -7.27 15.69
N VAL A 304 0.07 -7.09 14.80
CA VAL A 304 -1.19 -6.41 15.13
C VAL A 304 -1.91 -7.10 16.29
N TRP A 305 -1.91 -8.44 16.33
CA TRP A 305 -2.62 -9.23 17.35
C TRP A 305 -1.81 -9.53 18.61
N THR A 306 -0.53 -9.16 18.68
CA THR A 306 0.32 -9.50 19.83
C THR A 306 -0.16 -8.87 21.14
N ALA A 307 -0.77 -7.68 21.10
CA ALA A 307 -1.39 -7.04 22.27
C ALA A 307 -2.77 -7.60 22.66
N LEU A 308 -3.36 -8.52 21.88
CA LEU A 308 -4.73 -9.01 22.01
C LEU A 308 -4.78 -10.48 22.43
#